data_AF-M7BLG5-F1
#
_entry.id   AF-M7BLG5-F1
#
_cell.length_a   1.000
_cell.length_b   1.000
_cell.length_c   1.000
_cell.angle_alpha   90.00
_cell.angle_beta   90.00
_cell.angle_gamma   90.00
#
_symmetry.space_group_name_H-M   'P 1'
#
loop_
_entity.id
_entity.type
_entity.pdbx_description
1 polymer ?
#
loop_
_entity_poly.entity_id
_entity_poly.type
_entity_poly.pdbx_seq_one_letter_code
_entity_poly.pdbx_strand_id
1 'polypeptide(L)'
;MEEKDLHRLAELKKLMIEQATKDKERIKFRQELLEKRLMERKELSLQEAHEKEERERRLEALRQQVAIVAEIDPARMMADTVASKAKMGIGTEEECVLQRPLFTLRTYSEEQIISDPRVRVELALREAGLHKSLYAKEILPKIPPLKLPRRDMESTVFKM
;
A
#
# COMPACT_ATOMS: atom_id res chain seq x y z
N MET A 1 -20.41 59.16 -67.81
CA MET A 1 -20.18 58.01 -66.90
C MET A 1 -18.68 57.80 -66.71
N GLU A 2 -17.91 57.79 -67.80
CA GLU A 2 -16.45 57.56 -67.83
C GLU A 2 -15.60 58.50 -66.95
N GLU A 3 -15.90 59.81 -66.90
CA GLU A 3 -15.12 60.77 -66.09
C GLU A 3 -15.22 60.54 -64.57
N LYS A 4 -16.39 60.08 -64.10
CA LYS A 4 -16.61 59.75 -62.68
C LYS A 4 -15.84 58.50 -62.27
N ASP A 5 -15.73 57.54 -63.18
CA ASP A 5 -14.97 56.31 -62.96
C ASP A 5 -13.46 56.58 -62.94
N LEU A 6 -12.97 57.50 -63.79
CA LEU A 6 -11.58 57.95 -63.77
C LEU A 6 -11.20 58.65 -62.45
N HIS A 7 -12.08 59.51 -61.93
CA HIS A 7 -11.88 60.14 -60.63
C HIS A 7 -11.83 59.12 -59.49
N ARG A 8 -12.73 58.14 -59.48
CA ARG A 8 -12.76 57.06 -58.48
C ARG A 8 -11.51 56.18 -58.53
N LEU A 9 -10.99 55.90 -59.72
CA LEU A 9 -9.73 55.16 -59.89
C LEU A 9 -8.52 55.95 -59.35
N ALA A 10 -8.50 57.27 -59.53
CA ALA A 10 -7.44 58.12 -59.00
C ALA A 10 -7.46 58.15 -57.46
N GLU A 11 -8.64 58.21 -56.85
CA GLU A 11 -8.82 58.13 -55.40
C GLU A 11 -8.37 56.79 -54.83
N LEU A 12 -8.76 55.68 -55.48
CA LEU A 12 -8.31 54.34 -55.09
C LEU A 12 -6.79 54.20 -55.15
N LYS A 13 -6.14 54.73 -56.20
CA LYS A 13 -4.67 54.71 -56.32
C LYS A 13 -3.99 55.47 -55.18
N LYS A 14 -4.54 56.62 -54.77
CA LYS A 14 -4.02 57.38 -53.62
C LYS A 14 -4.10 56.56 -52.33
N LEU A 15 -5.26 55.96 -52.06
CA LEU A 15 -5.46 55.10 -50.89
C LEU A 15 -4.52 53.89 -50.89
N MET A 16 -4.29 53.26 -52.05
CA MET A 16 -3.34 52.15 -52.16
C MET A 16 -1.90 52.57 -51.87
N ILE A 17 -1.49 53.77 -52.30
CA ILE A 17 -0.14 54.29 -52.03
C ILE A 17 0.03 54.57 -50.53
N GLU A 18 -0.97 55.17 -49.89
CA GLU A 18 -0.98 55.44 -48.44
C GLU A 18 -1.02 54.15 -47.60
N GLN A 19 -1.70 53.12 -48.07
CA GLN A 19 -1.67 51.80 -47.43
C GLN A 19 -0.32 51.12 -47.64
N ALA A 20 0.26 51.20 -48.84
CA ALA A 20 1.54 50.57 -49.14
C ALA A 20 2.69 51.14 -48.31
N THR A 21 2.69 52.43 -47.97
CA THR A 21 3.70 53.02 -47.08
C THR A 21 3.57 52.48 -45.65
N LYS A 22 2.35 52.46 -45.10
CA LYS A 22 2.06 51.93 -43.75
C LYS A 22 2.35 50.43 -43.65
N ASP A 23 2.00 49.66 -44.69
CA ASP A 23 2.23 48.22 -44.72
C ASP A 23 3.72 47.88 -44.79
N LYS A 24 4.53 48.67 -45.51
CA LYS A 24 5.99 48.51 -45.54
C LYS A 24 6.60 48.66 -44.15
N GLU A 25 6.19 49.69 -43.40
CA GLU A 25 6.67 49.92 -42.03
C GLU A 25 6.25 48.79 -41.09
N ARG A 26 4.99 48.35 -41.19
CA ARG A 26 4.45 47.24 -40.39
C ARG A 26 5.18 45.92 -40.69
N ILE A 27 5.51 45.65 -41.95
CA ILE A 27 6.25 44.44 -42.35
C ILE A 27 7.65 44.46 -41.74
N LYS A 28 8.38 45.58 -41.86
CA LYS A 28 9.71 45.73 -41.26
C LYS A 28 9.68 45.52 -39.75
N PHE A 29 8.75 46.17 -39.06
CA PHE A 29 8.58 46.00 -37.62
C PHE A 29 8.29 44.54 -37.23
N ARG A 30 7.43 43.85 -37.99
CA ARG A 30 7.13 42.43 -37.75
C ARG A 30 8.33 41.53 -38.03
N GLN A 31 9.13 41.82 -39.06
CA GLN A 31 10.37 41.09 -39.36
C GLN A 31 11.36 41.21 -38.20
N GLU A 32 11.64 42.42 -37.74
CA GLU A 32 12.54 42.66 -36.61
C GLU A 32 12.06 41.96 -35.33
N LEU A 33 10.75 41.96 -35.08
CA LEU A 33 10.17 41.30 -33.92
C LEU A 33 10.28 39.78 -34.02
N LEU A 34 10.08 39.21 -35.21
CA LEU A 34 10.30 37.78 -35.45
C LEU A 34 11.77 37.40 -35.26
N GLU A 35 12.70 38.21 -35.77
CA GLU A 35 14.14 37.98 -35.60
C GLU A 35 14.53 37.99 -34.11
N LYS A 36 14.05 38.97 -33.34
CA LYS A 36 14.28 39.02 -31.88
C LYS A 36 13.80 37.75 -31.18
N ARG A 37 12.55 37.34 -31.43
CA ARG A 37 12.00 36.10 -30.84
C ARG A 37 12.79 34.86 -31.23
N LEU A 38 13.26 34.78 -32.48
CA LEU A 38 14.07 33.66 -32.95
C LEU A 38 15.43 33.61 -32.22
N MET A 39 16.05 34.76 -31.98
CA MET A 39 17.30 34.85 -31.23
C MET A 39 17.09 34.47 -29.76
N GLU A 40 16.08 35.04 -29.09
CA GLU A 40 15.73 34.69 -27.70
C GLU A 40 15.47 33.19 -27.54
N ARG A 41 14.71 32.59 -28.48
CA ARG A 41 14.44 31.15 -28.45
C ARG A 41 15.70 30.29 -28.63
N LYS A 42 16.63 30.73 -29.48
CA LYS A 42 17.92 30.04 -29.65
C LYS A 42 18.75 30.14 -28.38
N GLU A 43 18.86 31.32 -27.77
CA GLU A 43 19.59 31.53 -26.52
C GLU A 43 19.04 30.67 -25.39
N LEU A 44 17.71 30.65 -25.21
CA LEU A 44 17.05 29.79 -24.23
C LEU A 44 17.34 28.30 -24.48
N SER A 45 17.28 27.86 -25.74
CA SER A 45 17.58 26.45 -26.07
C SER A 45 19.02 26.06 -25.78
N LEU A 46 19.97 26.99 -25.97
CA LEU A 46 21.38 26.77 -25.65
C LEU A 46 21.62 26.73 -24.14
N GLN A 47 20.95 27.60 -23.38
CA GLN A 47 21.00 27.59 -21.91
C GLN A 47 20.44 26.27 -21.35
N GLU A 48 19.26 25.85 -21.81
CA GLU A 48 18.66 24.58 -21.40
C GLU A 48 19.54 23.37 -21.73
N ALA A 49 20.21 23.37 -22.89
CA ALA A 49 21.14 22.31 -23.27
C ALA A 49 22.33 22.26 -22.32
N HIS A 50 22.93 23.42 -22.02
CA HIS A 50 24.05 23.51 -21.10
C HIS A 50 23.69 23.06 -19.67
N GLU A 51 22.52 23.47 -19.17
CA GLU A 51 22.03 23.03 -17.85
C GLU A 51 21.78 21.52 -17.79
N LYS A 52 21.27 20.92 -18.86
CA LYS A 52 21.08 19.46 -18.96
C LYS A 52 22.41 18.74 -18.94
N GLU A 53 23.39 19.19 -19.73
CA GLU A 53 24.73 18.61 -19.75
C GLU A 53 25.40 18.69 -18.37
N GLU A 54 25.31 19.83 -17.69
CA GLU A 54 25.85 19.96 -16.33
C GLU A 54 25.16 19.02 -15.34
N ARG A 55 23.83 18.90 -15.43
CA ARG A 55 23.06 17.99 -14.59
C ARG A 55 23.47 16.54 -14.82
N GLU A 56 23.64 16.13 -16.08
CA GLU A 56 24.10 14.79 -16.44
C GLU A 56 25.49 14.52 -15.89
N ARG A 57 26.44 15.46 -16.04
CA ARG A 57 27.80 15.34 -15.47
C ARG A 57 27.76 15.17 -13.94
N ARG A 58 26.92 15.93 -13.23
CA ARG A 58 26.75 15.79 -11.77
C ARG A 58 26.17 14.42 -11.41
N LEU A 59 25.18 13.94 -12.16
CA LEU A 59 24.58 12.63 -11.93
C LEU A 59 25.56 11.48 -12.22
N GLU A 60 26.39 11.61 -13.25
CA GLU A 60 27.45 10.64 -13.57
C GLU A 60 28.50 10.59 -12.46
N ALA A 61 28.93 11.73 -11.95
CA ALA A 61 29.84 11.78 -10.81
C ALA A 61 29.23 11.11 -9.57
N LEU A 62 27.95 11.35 -9.28
CA LEU A 62 27.23 10.67 -8.19
C LEU A 62 27.11 9.17 -8.42
N ARG A 63 26.82 8.74 -9.65
CA ARG A 63 26.79 7.32 -10.02
C ARG A 63 28.15 6.68 -9.79
N GLN A 64 29.25 7.34 -10.13
CA GLN A 64 30.59 6.83 -9.87
C GLN A 64 30.91 6.76 -8.37
N GLN A 65 30.47 7.74 -7.58
CA GLN A 65 30.66 7.75 -6.12
C GLN A 65 29.87 6.65 -5.40
N VAL A 66 28.63 6.41 -5.83
CA VAL A 66 27.70 5.45 -5.20
C VAL A 66 27.75 4.07 -5.87
N ALA A 67 28.43 3.92 -7.01
CA ALA A 67 28.58 2.64 -7.68
C ALA A 67 29.31 1.65 -6.78
N ILE A 68 28.53 0.83 -6.10
CA ILE A 68 29.02 -0.35 -5.42
C ILE A 68 29.35 -1.35 -6.51
N VAL A 69 30.63 -1.47 -6.84
CA VAL A 69 31.15 -2.57 -7.67
C VAL A 69 31.08 -3.82 -6.80
N ALA A 70 29.92 -4.47 -6.80
CA ALA A 70 29.80 -5.81 -6.25
C ALA A 70 30.42 -6.79 -7.25
N GLU A 71 31.29 -7.67 -6.78
CA GLU A 71 31.78 -8.78 -7.59
C GLU A 71 30.60 -9.67 -8.01
N ILE A 72 30.72 -10.28 -9.19
CA ILE A 72 29.72 -11.21 -9.69
C ILE A 72 29.79 -12.46 -8.82
N ASP A 73 28.88 -12.56 -7.86
CA ASP A 73 28.71 -13.73 -7.00
C ASP A 73 27.54 -14.59 -7.53
N PRO A 74 27.81 -15.64 -8.33
CA PRO A 74 26.77 -16.52 -8.86
C PRO A 74 26.06 -17.30 -7.76
N ALA A 75 26.71 -17.56 -6.63
CA ALA A 75 26.09 -18.25 -5.51
C ALA A 75 25.01 -17.37 -4.87
N ARG A 76 25.26 -16.07 -4.70
CA ARG A 76 24.25 -15.11 -4.23
C ARG A 76 23.07 -14.96 -5.20
N MET A 77 23.32 -15.00 -6.51
CA MET A 77 22.26 -14.92 -7.52
C MET A 77 21.32 -16.13 -7.47
N MET A 78 21.87 -17.32 -7.22
CA MET A 78 21.11 -18.57 -7.12
C MET A 78 20.56 -18.84 -5.71
N ALA A 79 21.03 -18.11 -4.70
CA ALA A 79 20.61 -18.30 -3.32
C ALA A 79 19.21 -17.73 -3.05
N ASP A 80 18.47 -18.42 -2.17
CA ASP A 80 17.19 -17.92 -1.67
C ASP A 80 17.34 -16.57 -0.96
N THR A 81 16.43 -15.66 -1.28
CA THR A 81 16.33 -14.38 -0.56
C THR A 81 15.90 -14.60 0.89
N VAL A 82 16.23 -13.64 1.77
CA VAL A 82 15.81 -13.66 3.17
C VAL A 82 14.28 -13.83 3.29
N ALA A 83 13.52 -13.19 2.39
CA ALA A 83 12.07 -13.33 2.34
C ALA A 83 11.60 -14.74 1.91
N SER A 84 12.30 -15.39 0.98
CA SER A 84 12.03 -16.77 0.58
C SER A 84 12.28 -17.74 1.74
N LYS A 85 13.45 -17.63 2.40
CA LYS A 85 13.82 -18.45 3.56
C LYS A 85 12.82 -18.31 4.71
N ALA A 86 12.37 -17.08 4.99
CA ALA A 86 11.37 -16.80 6.02
C ALA A 86 10.01 -17.46 5.73
N LYS A 87 9.57 -17.49 4.47
CA LYS A 87 8.33 -18.20 4.08
C LYS A 87 8.45 -19.71 4.26
N MET A 88 9.64 -20.26 4.03
CA MET A 88 9.90 -21.69 4.20
C MET A 88 10.16 -22.09 5.66
N GLY A 89 10.19 -21.13 6.61
CA GLY A 89 10.52 -21.40 8.01
C GLY A 89 11.97 -21.83 8.24
N ILE A 90 12.85 -21.62 7.26
CA ILE A 90 14.26 -22.01 7.32
C ILE A 90 14.99 -20.95 8.17
N GLY A 91 15.38 -21.33 9.40
CA GLY A 91 16.09 -20.47 10.35
C GLY A 91 15.29 -19.98 11.54
N THR A 92 14.02 -20.38 11.68
CA THR A 92 13.28 -20.26 12.95
C THR A 92 13.52 -21.51 13.79
N GLU A 93 13.86 -21.37 15.07
CA GLU A 93 14.14 -22.48 16.03
C GLU A 93 12.98 -23.50 16.15
N GLU A 94 11.81 -23.17 15.61
CA GLU A 94 10.63 -24.02 15.54
C GLU A 94 10.68 -24.91 14.29
N GLU A 95 11.69 -25.77 14.16
CA GLU A 95 11.84 -26.73 13.04
C GLU A 95 10.69 -27.76 12.95
N CYS A 96 9.81 -27.79 13.93
CA CYS A 96 8.57 -28.56 13.93
C CYS A 96 7.39 -27.65 14.25
N VAL A 97 6.78 -27.04 13.23
CA VAL A 97 5.42 -26.49 13.38
C VAL A 97 4.45 -27.67 13.45
N LEU A 98 4.45 -28.39 14.58
CA LEU A 98 3.33 -29.21 15.01
C LEU A 98 2.09 -28.32 14.87
N GLN A 99 1.17 -28.71 13.98
CA GLN A 99 0.00 -27.94 13.53
C GLN A 99 -0.51 -26.98 14.60
N ARG A 100 -0.02 -25.74 14.59
CA ARG A 100 -0.53 -24.71 15.48
C ARG A 100 -1.92 -24.34 14.97
N PRO A 101 -2.95 -24.32 15.83
CA PRO A 101 -4.27 -23.94 15.39
C PRO A 101 -4.23 -22.52 14.82
N LEU A 102 -4.97 -22.28 13.74
CA LEU A 102 -5.06 -20.97 13.08
C LEU A 102 -5.55 -19.86 14.04
N PHE A 103 -6.29 -20.24 15.08
CA PHE A 103 -6.80 -19.35 16.11
C PHE A 103 -6.41 -19.81 17.51
N THR A 104 -6.27 -18.87 18.43
CA THR A 104 -6.06 -19.16 19.86
C THR A 104 -7.33 -19.74 20.47
N LEU A 105 -7.30 -21.03 20.81
CA LEU A 105 -8.40 -21.71 21.48
C LEU A 105 -8.43 -21.32 22.97
N ARG A 106 -9.42 -20.51 23.37
CA ARG A 106 -9.68 -20.20 24.79
C ARG A 106 -10.64 -21.25 25.37
N THR A 107 -10.10 -22.43 25.64
CA THR A 107 -10.85 -23.55 26.24
C THR A 107 -10.46 -23.72 27.71
N TYR A 108 -11.20 -24.58 28.42
CA TYR A 108 -10.86 -24.92 29.80
C TYR A 108 -9.65 -25.84 29.85
N SER A 109 -8.72 -25.58 30.77
CA SER A 109 -7.63 -26.51 31.05
C SER A 109 -8.10 -27.71 31.87
N GLU A 110 -7.34 -28.79 31.86
CA GLU A 110 -7.62 -29.99 32.68
C GLU A 110 -7.76 -29.61 34.17
N GLU A 111 -6.87 -28.76 34.67
CA GLU A 111 -6.92 -28.26 36.05
C GLU A 111 -8.22 -27.50 36.35
N GLN A 112 -8.70 -26.70 35.39
CA GLN A 112 -9.96 -25.97 35.54
C GLN A 112 -11.16 -26.91 35.56
N ILE A 113 -11.13 -27.99 34.78
CA ILE A 113 -12.20 -29.00 34.76
C ILE A 113 -12.21 -29.81 36.07
N ILE A 114 -11.03 -30.25 36.52
CA ILE A 114 -10.86 -31.03 37.76
C ILE A 114 -11.17 -30.20 39.01
N SER A 115 -11.14 -28.87 38.92
CA SER A 115 -11.53 -28.00 40.03
C SER A 115 -12.98 -28.19 40.49
N ASP A 116 -13.91 -28.61 39.61
CA ASP A 116 -15.30 -28.83 39.99
C ASP A 116 -15.43 -30.11 40.85
N PRO A 117 -15.98 -30.02 42.09
CA PRO A 117 -16.18 -31.19 42.94
C PRO A 117 -17.05 -32.27 42.31
N ARG A 118 -18.01 -31.90 41.45
CA ARG A 118 -18.90 -32.85 40.77
C ARG A 118 -18.11 -33.75 39.82
N VAL A 119 -17.19 -33.17 39.06
CA VAL A 119 -16.34 -33.92 38.11
C VAL A 119 -15.42 -34.87 38.88
N ARG A 120 -14.81 -34.41 39.98
CA ARG A 120 -13.94 -35.27 40.81
C ARG A 120 -14.66 -36.48 41.38
N VAL A 121 -15.85 -36.27 41.96
CA VAL A 121 -16.64 -37.36 42.54
C VAL A 121 -17.12 -38.30 41.45
N GLU A 122 -17.50 -37.78 40.29
CA GLU A 122 -17.94 -38.59 39.15
C GLU A 122 -16.80 -39.48 38.60
N LEU A 123 -15.59 -38.93 38.46
CA LEU A 123 -14.40 -39.68 38.07
C LEU A 123 -14.10 -40.80 39.07
N ALA A 124 -14.13 -40.50 40.37
CA ALA A 124 -13.92 -41.50 41.43
C ALA A 124 -14.98 -42.62 41.38
N LEU A 125 -16.25 -42.28 41.09
CA LEU A 125 -17.31 -43.27 40.91
C LEU A 125 -17.14 -44.10 39.62
N ARG A 126 -16.54 -43.54 38.56
CA ARG A 126 -16.20 -44.30 37.35
C ARG A 126 -15.05 -45.27 37.61
N GLU A 127 -14.00 -44.82 38.29
CA GLU A 127 -12.86 -45.66 38.67
C GLU A 127 -13.30 -46.83 39.56
N ALA A 128 -14.22 -46.60 40.49
CA ALA A 128 -14.84 -47.64 41.31
C ALA A 128 -15.93 -48.46 40.59
N GLY A 129 -16.27 -48.15 39.33
CA GLY A 129 -17.32 -48.84 38.56
C GLY A 129 -18.76 -48.58 39.01
N LEU A 130 -18.99 -47.65 39.94
CA LEU A 130 -20.30 -47.36 40.56
C LEU A 130 -21.11 -46.25 39.87
N HIS A 131 -20.57 -45.61 38.83
CA HIS A 131 -21.21 -44.50 38.10
C HIS A 131 -22.67 -44.75 37.63
N LYS A 132 -23.05 -46.01 37.34
CA LYS A 132 -24.43 -46.39 36.91
C LYS A 132 -25.37 -46.79 38.06
N SER A 133 -24.86 -46.89 39.28
CA SER A 133 -25.62 -47.32 40.46
C SER A 133 -26.70 -46.30 40.85
N LEU A 134 -27.72 -46.76 41.58
CA LEU A 134 -28.74 -45.88 42.18
C LEU A 134 -28.08 -44.86 43.14
N TYR A 135 -27.06 -45.30 43.87
CA TYR A 135 -26.27 -44.47 44.78
C TYR A 135 -25.64 -43.26 44.06
N ALA A 136 -25.01 -43.47 42.91
CA ALA A 136 -24.44 -42.38 42.11
C ALA A 136 -25.52 -41.40 41.63
N LYS A 137 -26.69 -41.91 41.20
CA LYS A 137 -27.82 -41.09 40.75
C LYS A 137 -28.39 -40.20 41.86
N GLU A 138 -28.37 -40.66 43.11
CA GLU A 138 -28.87 -39.89 44.25
C GLU A 138 -27.87 -38.84 44.74
N ILE A 139 -26.57 -39.11 44.63
CA ILE A 139 -25.52 -38.25 45.21
C ILE A 139 -25.05 -37.16 44.27
N LEU A 140 -24.83 -37.46 42.99
CA LEU A 140 -24.36 -36.47 42.01
C LEU A 140 -25.21 -35.17 41.96
N PRO A 141 -26.55 -35.19 42.02
CA PRO A 141 -27.34 -33.95 42.02
C PRO A 141 -27.26 -33.17 43.34
N LYS A 142 -26.86 -33.80 44.46
CA LYS A 142 -26.74 -33.13 45.76
C LYS A 142 -25.44 -32.34 45.91
N ILE A 143 -24.45 -32.59 45.04
CA ILE A 143 -23.14 -31.92 45.11
C ILE A 143 -23.27 -30.53 44.46
N PRO A 144 -22.90 -29.44 45.17
CA PRO A 144 -22.99 -28.11 44.61
C PRO A 144 -21.89 -27.84 43.56
N PRO A 145 -22.16 -26.96 42.58
CA PRO A 145 -21.12 -26.43 41.69
C PRO A 145 -20.03 -25.67 42.46
N LEU A 146 -18.83 -25.56 41.89
CA LEU A 146 -17.74 -24.73 42.44
C LEU A 146 -18.16 -23.27 42.65
N LYS A 147 -18.97 -22.73 41.73
CA LYS A 147 -19.60 -21.42 41.85
C LYS A 147 -21.10 -21.60 41.88
N LEU A 148 -21.74 -21.13 42.95
CA LEU A 148 -23.19 -21.15 43.05
C LEU A 148 -23.81 -20.32 41.92
N PRO A 149 -24.96 -20.76 41.37
CA PRO A 149 -25.69 -19.97 40.40
C PRO A 149 -26.06 -18.61 41.02
N ARG A 150 -26.15 -17.59 40.16
CA ARG A 150 -26.68 -16.28 40.58
C ARG A 150 -28.17 -16.44 40.94
N ARG A 151 -28.69 -15.54 41.78
CA ARG A 151 -30.06 -15.61 42.33
C ARG A 151 -31.15 -15.71 41.26
N ASP A 152 -30.94 -15.07 40.12
CA ASP A 152 -31.81 -15.07 38.93
C ASP A 152 -31.73 -16.37 38.11
N MET A 153 -30.65 -17.14 38.26
CA MET A 153 -30.39 -18.39 37.53
C MET A 153 -30.60 -19.65 38.40
N GLU A 154 -31.14 -19.50 39.61
CA GLU A 154 -31.42 -20.65 40.47
C GLU A 154 -32.56 -21.50 39.87
N SER A 155 -32.27 -22.77 39.56
CA SER A 155 -33.29 -23.71 39.14
C SER A 155 -34.16 -24.12 40.32
N THR A 156 -35.47 -24.02 40.17
CA THR A 156 -36.46 -24.51 41.14
C THR A 156 -36.83 -25.97 40.93
N VAL A 157 -36.45 -26.56 39.79
CA VAL A 157 -36.80 -27.93 39.36
C VAL A 157 -36.40 -29.00 40.38
N PHE A 158 -35.35 -28.76 41.15
CA PHE A 158 -34.82 -29.71 42.13
C PHE A 158 -35.05 -29.28 43.59
N LYS A 159 -35.82 -28.21 43.84
CA LYS A 159 -36.23 -27.79 45.18
C LYS A 159 -37.49 -28.60 45.54
N MET A 160 -37.35 -29.59 46.45
CA MET A 160 -38.47 -30.21 47.17
C MET A 160 -38.89 -29.33 48.34
#